data_AF-A0AAD8N0U8-F1
#
_entry.id   AF-A0AAD8N0U8-F1
#
_cell.length_a   1.000
_cell.length_b   1.000
_cell.length_c   1.000
_cell.angle_alpha   90.00
_cell.angle_beta   90.00
_cell.angle_gamma   90.00
#
_symmetry.space_group_name_H-M   'P 1'
#
loop_
_entity.id
_entity.type
_entity.pdbx_description
1 polymer ?
#
loop_
_entity_poly.entity_id
_entity_poly.type
_entity_poly.pdbx_seq_one_letter_code
_entity_poly.pdbx_strand_id
1 'polypeptide(L)'
;MGAVNDFGDLSSEMEVDAFRRLFPLRFHERHLSESIRPDARSLGKARETILELGAVASADGSALAKIGFTTMMAAIKMEVMTPTTESPDEGCIAIEFHMPPICSPLVRPGRPAEVAAVVSKQLSDTIFSSGMINLKDLCLVSGKAAWMAYLDIYCLDADGALFDTALLSAVAAFSHLKIPVVSLNDDGRVVVSEAIEGQNEPVNKDKRKLKMSSIPFSLTCILHKDYILADPTAEEESIMDTLLTVVLDSSCQLVSLFKPGGTFVAYNSAIQDCIALTRQRVKELKRILTGAISEMEVD
;
A
#
# COMPACT_ATOMS: atom_id res chain seq x y z
N MET A 1 7.54 -55.70 -13.67
CA MET A 1 6.30 -55.53 -12.88
C MET A 1 6.62 -54.57 -11.76
N GLY A 2 6.06 -53.38 -11.64
CA GLY A 2 5.13 -52.62 -12.46
C GLY A 2 5.31 -51.15 -12.08
N ALA A 3 5.16 -50.26 -13.06
CA ALA A 3 5.11 -48.83 -12.82
C ALA A 3 3.94 -48.52 -11.88
N VAL A 4 4.23 -47.85 -10.77
CA VAL A 4 3.24 -47.46 -9.77
C VAL A 4 2.46 -46.25 -10.31
N ASN A 5 1.15 -46.29 -10.11
CA ASN A 5 0.12 -45.39 -10.64
C ASN A 5 0.36 -43.90 -10.32
N ASP A 6 0.90 -43.14 -11.27
CA ASP A 6 0.90 -41.67 -11.24
C ASP A 6 -0.34 -41.07 -11.93
N PHE A 7 -1.10 -41.89 -12.66
CA PHE A 7 -2.27 -41.45 -13.45
C PHE A 7 -3.56 -41.27 -12.63
N GLY A 8 -3.61 -41.77 -11.40
CA GLY A 8 -4.80 -41.66 -10.53
C GLY A 8 -4.95 -40.27 -9.92
N ASP A 9 -3.86 -39.70 -9.41
CA ASP A 9 -3.85 -38.39 -8.75
C ASP A 9 -4.16 -37.23 -9.72
N LEU A 10 -3.66 -37.32 -10.96
CA LEU A 10 -3.94 -36.36 -12.04
C LEU A 10 -5.45 -36.26 -12.37
N SER A 11 -6.19 -37.37 -12.31
CA SER A 11 -7.63 -37.35 -12.58
C SER A 11 -8.42 -36.65 -11.47
N SER A 12 -8.03 -36.87 -10.21
CA SER A 12 -8.63 -36.18 -9.07
C SER A 12 -8.27 -34.70 -9.01
N GLU A 13 -7.03 -34.33 -9.35
CA GLU A 13 -6.62 -32.92 -9.44
C GLU A 13 -7.42 -32.19 -10.53
N MET A 14 -7.58 -32.80 -11.70
CA MET A 14 -8.39 -32.23 -12.79
C MET A 14 -9.87 -32.09 -12.40
N GLU A 15 -10.43 -33.03 -11.63
CA GLU A 15 -11.79 -32.93 -11.11
C GLU A 15 -11.94 -31.81 -10.07
N VAL A 16 -10.95 -31.62 -9.20
CA VAL A 16 -10.93 -30.55 -8.20
C VAL A 16 -10.81 -29.18 -8.89
N ASP A 17 -9.93 -29.04 -9.87
CA ASP A 17 -9.77 -27.82 -10.66
C ASP A 17 -11.02 -27.51 -11.49
N ALA A 18 -11.64 -28.53 -12.07
CA ALA A 18 -12.92 -28.38 -12.76
C ALA A 18 -14.01 -27.93 -11.77
N PHE A 19 -14.07 -28.50 -10.57
CA PHE A 19 -15.03 -28.10 -9.55
C PHE A 19 -14.80 -26.66 -9.05
N ARG A 20 -13.55 -26.24 -8.85
CA ARG A 20 -13.19 -24.85 -8.49
C ARG A 20 -13.68 -23.86 -9.55
N ARG A 21 -13.52 -24.19 -10.83
CA ARG A 21 -13.96 -23.33 -11.95
C ARG A 21 -15.48 -23.33 -12.15
N LEU A 22 -16.14 -24.47 -11.99
CA LEU A 22 -17.58 -24.61 -12.20
C LEU A 22 -18.42 -24.08 -11.03
N PHE A 23 -17.93 -24.27 -9.79
CA PHE A 23 -18.64 -23.92 -8.56
C PHE A 23 -17.70 -23.23 -7.55
N PRO A 24 -17.16 -22.04 -7.88
CA PRO A 24 -16.16 -21.36 -7.06
C PRO A 24 -16.67 -21.06 -5.64
N LEU A 25 -17.89 -20.52 -5.52
CA LEU A 25 -18.53 -20.27 -4.21
C LEU A 25 -18.57 -21.53 -3.32
N ARG A 26 -19.04 -22.66 -3.86
CA ARG A 26 -19.18 -23.90 -3.10
C ARG A 26 -17.82 -24.50 -2.74
N PHE A 27 -16.84 -24.36 -3.62
CA PHE A 27 -15.48 -24.78 -3.36
C PHE A 27 -14.89 -24.02 -2.17
N HIS A 28 -14.97 -22.68 -2.15
CA HIS A 28 -14.49 -21.89 -1.03
C HIS A 28 -15.28 -22.18 0.26
N GLU A 29 -16.61 -22.27 0.19
CA GLU A 29 -17.44 -22.57 1.38
C GLU A 29 -17.11 -23.91 2.04
N ARG A 30 -16.75 -24.94 1.26
CA ARG A 30 -16.28 -26.21 1.81
C ARG A 30 -15.00 -26.03 2.64
N HIS A 31 -14.03 -25.28 2.13
CA HIS A 31 -12.77 -25.00 2.86
C HIS A 31 -13.03 -24.14 4.11
N LEU A 32 -13.91 -23.14 4.02
CA LEU A 32 -14.31 -22.32 5.18
C LEU A 32 -14.97 -23.15 6.28
N SER A 33 -15.75 -24.18 5.92
CA SER A 33 -16.36 -25.08 6.91
C SER A 33 -15.31 -25.87 7.72
N GLU A 34 -14.15 -26.13 7.13
CA GLU A 34 -12.99 -26.76 7.76
C GLU A 34 -12.04 -25.74 8.42
N SER A 35 -12.37 -24.44 8.39
CA SER A 35 -11.55 -23.33 8.87
C SER A 35 -10.16 -23.22 8.23
N ILE A 36 -10.03 -23.70 6.98
CA ILE A 36 -8.81 -23.69 6.19
C ILE A 36 -9.08 -22.90 4.90
N ARG A 37 -8.09 -22.19 4.39
CA ARG A 37 -8.16 -21.56 3.05
C ARG A 37 -7.59 -22.49 1.98
N PRO A 38 -7.92 -22.31 0.70
CA PRO A 38 -7.31 -23.08 -0.40
C PRO A 38 -5.77 -23.09 -0.37
N ASP A 39 -5.15 -22.02 0.14
CA ASP A 39 -3.69 -21.90 0.33
C ASP A 39 -3.16 -22.55 1.63
N ALA A 40 -3.97 -23.38 2.31
CA ALA A 40 -3.71 -23.96 3.63
C ALA A 40 -3.50 -22.93 4.78
N ARG A 41 -3.81 -21.65 4.57
CA ARG A 41 -3.73 -20.60 5.60
C ARG A 41 -4.95 -20.63 6.52
N SER A 42 -4.75 -20.15 7.75
CA SER A 42 -5.87 -19.86 8.65
C SER A 42 -6.62 -18.60 8.20
N LEU A 43 -7.89 -18.48 8.61
CA LEU A 43 -8.78 -17.40 8.18
C LEU A 43 -8.24 -16.00 8.51
N GLY A 44 -7.59 -15.83 9.67
CA GLY A 44 -7.05 -14.56 10.14
C GLY A 44 -5.60 -14.25 9.72
N LYS A 45 -4.94 -15.12 8.93
CA LYS A 45 -3.53 -14.96 8.58
C LYS A 45 -3.34 -14.35 7.19
N ALA A 46 -2.67 -13.20 7.15
CA ALA A 46 -2.25 -12.55 5.92
C ALA A 46 -1.14 -13.32 5.20
N ARG A 47 -0.97 -13.03 3.90
CA ARG A 47 0.09 -13.58 3.06
C ARG A 47 1.46 -13.08 3.53
N GLU A 48 2.50 -13.78 3.08
CA GLU A 48 3.87 -13.35 3.29
C GLU A 48 4.07 -11.95 2.73
N THR A 49 4.82 -11.13 3.47
CA THR A 49 5.05 -9.73 3.10
C THR A 49 6.53 -9.46 3.01
N ILE A 50 6.93 -9.02 1.83
CA ILE A 50 8.29 -8.64 1.50
C ILE A 50 8.25 -7.15 1.22
N LEU A 51 9.19 -6.42 1.82
CA LEU A 51 9.33 -4.99 1.63
C LEU A 51 10.79 -4.68 1.33
N GLU A 52 11.01 -4.02 0.20
CA GLU A 52 12.33 -3.57 -0.23
C GLU A 52 12.28 -2.06 -0.42
N LEU A 53 13.17 -1.34 0.25
CA LEU A 53 13.27 0.10 0.16
C LEU A 53 14.33 0.47 -0.89
N GLY A 54 14.17 1.61 -1.56
CA GLY A 54 15.16 2.08 -2.54
C GLY A 54 15.14 1.37 -3.88
N ALA A 55 14.04 0.70 -4.25
CA ALA A 55 13.91 -0.06 -5.49
C ALA A 55 14.14 0.78 -6.77
N VAL A 56 13.89 2.09 -6.72
CA VAL A 56 14.10 3.03 -7.83
C VAL A 56 15.17 4.04 -7.44
N ALA A 57 16.34 3.97 -8.08
CA ALA A 57 17.48 4.83 -7.79
C ALA A 57 17.30 6.29 -8.26
N SER A 58 16.46 6.53 -9.27
CA SER A 58 16.20 7.87 -9.81
C SER A 58 15.17 8.67 -9.00
N ALA A 59 14.52 8.05 -8.02
CA ALA A 59 13.50 8.68 -7.19
C ALA A 59 14.09 9.09 -5.84
N ASP A 60 13.59 10.18 -5.26
CA ASP A 60 14.04 10.69 -3.94
C ASP A 60 13.60 9.76 -2.79
N GLY A 61 12.52 9.03 -3.00
CA GLY A 61 12.03 7.95 -2.15
C GLY A 61 11.43 6.86 -3.01
N SER A 62 11.59 5.60 -2.63
CA SER A 62 11.03 4.49 -3.39
C SER A 62 10.93 3.25 -2.52
N ALA A 63 9.95 2.40 -2.81
CA ALA A 63 9.77 1.13 -2.15
C ALA A 63 9.02 0.14 -3.06
N LEU A 64 9.39 -1.13 -2.96
CA LEU A 64 8.68 -2.26 -3.54
C LEU A 64 8.05 -3.05 -2.41
N ALA A 65 6.72 -3.14 -2.39
CA ALA A 65 5.99 -3.96 -1.45
C ALA A 65 5.34 -5.13 -2.17
N LYS A 66 5.46 -6.32 -1.58
CA LYS A 66 4.85 -7.55 -2.07
C LYS A 66 4.10 -8.24 -0.94
N ILE A 67 2.80 -8.46 -1.12
CA ILE A 67 1.95 -9.24 -0.22
C ILE A 67 1.44 -10.45 -1.00
N GLY A 68 2.05 -11.62 -0.76
CA GLY A 68 1.83 -12.80 -1.59
C GLY A 68 2.24 -12.54 -3.04
N PHE A 69 1.29 -12.58 -3.97
CA PHE A 69 1.53 -12.24 -5.39
C PHE A 69 1.26 -10.76 -5.70
N THR A 70 0.45 -10.06 -4.89
CA THR A 70 0.18 -8.63 -5.09
C THR A 70 1.47 -7.84 -4.89
N THR A 71 1.95 -7.22 -5.96
CA THR A 71 3.22 -6.50 -5.99
C THR A 71 3.01 -5.07 -6.45
N MET A 72 3.49 -4.11 -5.67
CA MET A 72 3.36 -2.68 -5.95
C MET A 72 4.68 -1.96 -5.74
N MET A 73 4.95 -1.00 -6.63
CA MET A 73 6.12 -0.14 -6.58
C MET A 73 5.66 1.29 -6.33
N ALA A 74 6.14 1.91 -5.27
CA ALA A 74 5.92 3.31 -4.98
C ALA A 74 7.20 4.10 -5.24
N ALA A 75 7.08 5.23 -5.91
CA ALA A 75 8.16 6.17 -6.16
C ALA A 75 7.71 7.58 -5.77
N ILE A 76 8.60 8.32 -5.11
CA ILE A 76 8.39 9.70 -4.71
C ILE A 76 9.41 10.56 -5.44
N LYS A 77 8.90 11.59 -6.12
CA LYS A 77 9.71 12.63 -6.73
C LYS A 77 9.37 13.98 -6.11
N MET A 78 10.39 14.72 -5.73
CA MET A 78 10.25 16.04 -5.11
C MET A 78 10.49 17.13 -6.15
N GLU A 79 9.57 18.09 -6.24
CA GLU A 79 9.74 19.29 -7.07
C GLU A 79 9.44 20.55 -6.26
N VAL A 80 10.11 21.66 -6.59
CA VAL A 80 9.84 22.94 -5.93
C VAL A 80 8.67 23.61 -6.63
N MET A 81 7.62 23.93 -5.88
CA MET A 81 6.46 24.66 -6.38
C MET A 81 6.24 25.95 -5.57
N THR A 82 5.49 26.88 -6.16
CA THR A 82 4.94 28.01 -5.41
C THR A 82 3.70 27.53 -4.65
N PRO A 83 3.64 27.67 -3.30
CA PRO A 83 2.48 27.26 -2.52
C PRO A 83 1.23 28.07 -2.88
N THR A 84 0.07 27.55 -2.54
CA THR A 84 -1.20 28.26 -2.77
C THR A 84 -1.31 29.46 -1.85
N THR A 85 -2.09 30.47 -2.26
CA THR A 85 -2.33 31.67 -1.45
C THR A 85 -3.11 31.40 -0.16
N GLU A 86 -3.82 30.27 -0.09
CA GLU A 86 -4.61 29.87 1.08
C GLU A 86 -3.75 29.28 2.20
N SER A 87 -2.71 28.51 1.85
CA SER A 87 -1.77 27.89 2.78
C SER A 87 -0.31 28.14 2.36
N PRO A 88 0.20 29.37 2.53
CA PRO A 88 1.56 29.74 2.11
C PRO A 88 2.67 29.03 2.89
N ASP A 89 2.34 28.46 4.05
CA ASP A 89 3.28 27.82 4.98
C ASP A 89 3.34 26.29 4.85
N GLU A 90 2.66 25.71 3.85
CA GLU A 90 2.52 24.26 3.71
C GLU A 90 3.01 23.80 2.34
N GLY A 91 3.72 22.66 2.31
CA GLY A 91 3.97 21.90 1.09
C GLY A 91 2.74 21.13 0.63
N CYS A 92 2.85 20.50 -0.53
CA CYS A 92 1.77 19.73 -1.12
C CYS A 92 2.23 18.31 -1.47
N ILE A 93 1.29 17.38 -1.43
CA ILE A 93 1.52 15.97 -1.77
C ILE A 93 0.45 15.60 -2.81
N ALA A 94 0.88 15.19 -3.99
CA ALA A 94 0.02 14.57 -4.98
C ALA A 94 0.23 13.06 -4.93
N ILE A 95 -0.86 12.31 -4.86
CA ILE A 95 -0.84 10.85 -4.81
C ILE A 95 -1.59 10.35 -6.04
N GLU A 96 -0.90 9.62 -6.89
CA GLU A 96 -1.47 8.98 -8.07
C GLU A 96 -1.25 7.47 -8.01
N PHE A 97 -2.32 6.72 -8.28
CA PHE A 97 -2.27 5.27 -8.35
C PHE A 97 -2.48 4.81 -9.80
N HIS A 98 -1.47 4.17 -10.35
CA HIS A 98 -1.45 3.63 -11.69
C HIS A 98 -1.65 2.12 -11.68
N MET A 99 -2.65 1.68 -12.44
CA MET A 99 -2.94 0.28 -12.67
C MET A 99 -2.70 -0.05 -14.15
N PRO A 100 -1.46 -0.37 -14.55
CA PRO A 100 -1.13 -0.72 -15.93
C PRO A 100 -1.74 -2.07 -16.34
N PRO A 101 -2.00 -2.33 -17.63
CA PRO A 101 -2.61 -3.59 -18.10
C PRO A 101 -1.83 -4.87 -17.77
N ILE A 102 -0.56 -4.76 -17.38
CA ILE A 102 0.28 -5.90 -16.96
C ILE A 102 -0.20 -6.50 -15.63
N CYS A 103 -0.82 -5.71 -14.75
CA CYS A 103 -1.14 -6.16 -13.40
C CYS A 103 -2.34 -7.11 -13.32
N SER A 104 -3.29 -7.00 -14.27
CA SER A 104 -4.49 -7.80 -14.24
C SER A 104 -5.11 -7.87 -15.63
N PRO A 105 -5.62 -9.04 -16.06
CA PRO A 105 -6.35 -9.18 -17.33
C PRO A 105 -7.66 -8.38 -17.36
N LEU A 106 -8.15 -7.93 -16.20
CA LEU A 106 -9.34 -7.08 -16.10
C LEU A 106 -9.08 -5.66 -16.60
N VAL A 107 -7.82 -5.21 -16.57
CA VAL A 107 -7.43 -3.86 -16.95
C VAL A 107 -7.11 -3.82 -18.43
N ARG A 108 -7.92 -3.07 -19.18
CA ARG A 108 -7.74 -2.93 -20.63
C ARG A 108 -6.90 -1.69 -20.94
N PRO A 109 -5.93 -1.79 -21.88
CA PRO A 109 -5.21 -0.62 -22.38
C PRO A 109 -6.19 0.47 -22.87
N GLY A 110 -5.97 1.71 -22.43
CA GLY A 110 -6.72 2.89 -22.88
C GLY A 110 -7.95 3.26 -22.05
N ARG A 111 -8.48 2.37 -21.19
CA ARG A 111 -9.50 2.71 -20.19
C ARG A 111 -8.87 2.74 -18.80
N PRO A 112 -8.91 3.86 -18.06
CA PRO A 112 -8.51 3.88 -16.67
C PRO A 112 -9.33 2.88 -15.86
N ALA A 113 -8.67 2.09 -15.01
CA ALA A 113 -9.36 1.20 -14.09
C ALA A 113 -10.12 2.04 -13.05
N GLU A 114 -11.42 1.78 -12.86
CA GLU A 114 -12.24 2.51 -11.87
C GLU A 114 -11.71 2.32 -10.45
N VAL A 115 -11.20 1.12 -10.15
CA VAL A 115 -10.57 0.77 -8.87
C VAL A 115 -9.36 1.67 -8.58
N ALA A 116 -8.61 2.07 -9.61
CA ALA A 116 -7.41 2.90 -9.44
C ALA A 116 -7.76 4.27 -8.84
N ALA A 117 -8.81 4.91 -9.34
CA ALA A 117 -9.27 6.20 -8.83
C ALA A 117 -9.78 6.10 -7.38
N VAL A 118 -10.48 5.02 -7.04
CA VAL A 118 -10.98 4.76 -5.67
C VAL A 118 -9.80 4.58 -4.71
N VAL A 119 -8.83 3.73 -5.07
CA VAL A 119 -7.63 3.50 -4.24
C VAL A 119 -6.81 4.77 -4.09
N SER A 120 -6.59 5.54 -5.16
CA SER A 120 -5.86 6.81 -5.11
C SER A 120 -6.51 7.81 -4.15
N LYS A 121 -7.84 7.94 -4.20
CA LYS A 121 -8.59 8.82 -3.31
C LYS A 121 -8.55 8.34 -1.87
N GLN A 122 -8.76 7.03 -1.65
CA GLN A 122 -8.71 6.44 -0.33
C GLN A 122 -7.32 6.56 0.32
N LEU A 123 -6.25 6.41 -0.45
CA LEU A 123 -4.87 6.61 0.00
C LEU A 123 -4.63 8.06 0.39
N SER A 124 -5.07 9.00 -0.45
CA SER A 124 -4.99 10.44 -0.16
C SER A 124 -5.68 10.75 1.16
N ASP A 125 -6.94 10.36 1.31
CA ASP A 125 -7.72 10.62 2.52
C ASP A 125 -7.09 9.96 3.75
N THR A 126 -6.51 8.77 3.62
CA THR A 126 -5.82 8.05 4.71
C THR A 126 -4.51 8.74 5.13
N ILE A 127 -3.69 9.18 4.18
CA ILE A 127 -2.42 9.84 4.46
C ILE A 127 -2.67 11.22 5.11
N PHE A 128 -3.64 11.99 4.61
CA PHE A 128 -3.99 13.27 5.21
C PHE A 128 -4.67 13.12 6.58
N SER A 129 -5.59 12.16 6.75
CA SER A 129 -6.27 11.93 8.04
C SER A 129 -5.38 11.35 9.13
N SER A 130 -4.40 10.52 8.76
CA SER A 130 -3.44 9.96 9.71
C SER A 130 -2.46 11.00 10.25
N GLY A 131 -2.33 12.17 9.60
CA GLY A 131 -1.36 13.20 9.97
C GLY A 131 0.09 12.72 9.87
N MET A 132 0.36 11.71 9.02
CA MET A 132 1.66 11.06 8.90
C MET A 132 2.79 12.04 8.59
N ILE A 133 2.50 13.04 7.75
CA ILE A 133 3.46 14.01 7.26
C ILE A 133 3.01 15.41 7.68
N ASN A 134 3.90 16.14 8.35
CA ASN A 134 3.68 17.54 8.62
C ASN A 134 4.01 18.38 7.37
N LEU A 135 2.98 18.91 6.70
CA LEU A 135 3.15 19.72 5.48
C LEU A 135 3.99 20.98 5.72
N LYS A 136 4.08 21.47 6.96
CA LYS A 136 4.92 22.62 7.32
C LYS A 136 6.41 22.32 7.21
N ASP A 137 6.82 21.06 7.40
CA ASP A 137 8.21 20.64 7.26
C ASP A 137 8.66 20.64 5.79
N LEU A 138 7.70 20.68 4.86
CA LEU A 138 7.91 20.75 3.41
C LEU A 138 7.94 22.20 2.90
N CYS A 139 7.68 23.20 3.74
CA CYS A 139 7.79 24.61 3.35
C CYS A 139 9.26 25.06 3.39
N LEU A 140 9.72 25.71 2.30
CA LEU A 140 11.06 26.29 2.23
C LEU A 140 11.01 27.77 2.60
N VAL A 141 10.22 28.53 1.85
CA VAL A 141 10.02 29.97 2.04
C VAL A 141 8.52 30.26 1.94
N SER A 142 7.94 30.69 3.05
CA SER A 142 6.52 31.03 3.15
C SER A 142 6.07 31.91 1.97
N GLY A 143 5.05 31.43 1.25
CA GLY A 143 4.43 32.14 0.13
C GLY A 143 5.26 32.25 -1.15
N LYS A 144 6.49 31.71 -1.20
CA LYS A 144 7.35 31.75 -2.40
C LYS A 144 7.73 30.37 -2.91
N ALA A 145 8.13 29.46 -2.02
CA ALA A 145 8.60 28.15 -2.40
C ALA A 145 8.26 27.11 -1.33
N ALA A 146 7.65 26.02 -1.78
CA ALA A 146 7.37 24.86 -0.97
C ALA A 146 7.63 23.60 -1.80
N TRP A 147 7.85 22.48 -1.11
CA TRP A 147 8.01 21.20 -1.76
C TRP A 147 6.66 20.62 -2.21
N MET A 148 6.67 20.09 -3.43
CA MET A 148 5.65 19.21 -3.97
C MET A 148 6.19 17.79 -4.02
N ALA A 149 5.57 16.88 -3.26
CA ALA A 149 5.90 15.46 -3.31
C ALA A 149 4.91 14.74 -4.24
N TYR A 150 5.39 14.25 -5.38
CA TYR A 150 4.61 13.38 -6.25
C TYR A 150 4.86 11.93 -5.85
N LEU A 151 3.85 11.29 -5.26
CA LEU A 151 3.84 9.87 -4.97
C LEU A 151 3.10 9.13 -6.08
N ASP A 152 3.85 8.40 -6.89
CA ASP A 152 3.31 7.54 -7.93
C ASP A 152 3.40 6.08 -7.46
N ILE A 153 2.27 5.40 -7.44
CA ILE A 153 2.19 3.98 -7.07
C ILE A 153 1.81 3.18 -8.30
N TYR A 154 2.68 2.28 -8.72
CA TYR A 154 2.48 1.36 -9.84
C TYR A 154 2.14 -0.03 -9.33
N CYS A 155 0.96 -0.52 -9.68
CA CYS A 155 0.60 -1.92 -9.47
C CYS A 155 1.26 -2.78 -10.56
N LEU A 156 2.12 -3.71 -10.15
CA LEU A 156 2.81 -4.63 -11.06
C LEU A 156 2.04 -5.93 -11.23
N ASP A 157 1.49 -6.45 -10.13
CA ASP A 157 0.69 -7.66 -10.09
C ASP A 157 -0.44 -7.48 -9.05
N ALA A 158 -1.67 -7.84 -9.44
CA ALA A 158 -2.89 -7.59 -8.69
C ALA A 158 -3.58 -8.91 -8.29
N ASP A 159 -3.23 -9.44 -7.13
CA ASP A 159 -3.80 -10.67 -6.56
C ASP A 159 -4.67 -10.37 -5.32
N GLY A 160 -5.43 -9.27 -5.32
CA GLY A 160 -6.32 -8.89 -4.21
C GLY A 160 -5.63 -8.12 -3.08
N ALA A 161 -6.43 -7.54 -2.19
CA ALA A 161 -6.02 -6.62 -1.12
C ALA A 161 -5.14 -5.45 -1.63
N LEU A 162 -5.56 -4.86 -2.75
CA LEU A 162 -4.80 -3.81 -3.45
C LEU A 162 -4.47 -2.62 -2.52
N PHE A 163 -5.45 -2.17 -1.74
CA PHE A 163 -5.29 -1.03 -0.86
C PHE A 163 -4.21 -1.27 0.22
N ASP A 164 -4.11 -2.48 0.76
CA ASP A 164 -3.15 -2.80 1.82
C ASP A 164 -1.71 -2.76 1.31
N THR A 165 -1.49 -3.32 0.14
CA THR A 165 -0.17 -3.29 -0.51
C THR A 165 0.18 -1.86 -0.92
N ALA A 166 -0.80 -1.10 -1.43
CA ALA A 166 -0.58 0.28 -1.85
C ALA A 166 -0.21 1.18 -0.67
N LEU A 167 -0.94 1.10 0.44
CA LEU A 167 -0.65 1.87 1.64
C LEU A 167 0.72 1.51 2.23
N LEU A 168 1.04 0.21 2.31
CA LEU A 168 2.35 -0.24 2.78
C LEU A 168 3.49 0.28 1.89
N SER A 169 3.33 0.22 0.57
CA SER A 169 4.32 0.76 -0.37
C SER A 169 4.50 2.27 -0.25
N ALA A 170 3.41 3.03 -0.07
CA ALA A 170 3.43 4.47 0.11
C ALA A 170 4.18 4.86 1.39
N VAL A 171 3.82 4.25 2.51
CA VAL A 171 4.47 4.46 3.81
C VAL A 171 5.95 4.13 3.76
N ALA A 172 6.30 3.02 3.10
CA ALA A 172 7.67 2.60 2.93
C ALA A 172 8.48 3.58 2.06
N ALA A 173 7.90 4.07 0.96
CA ALA A 173 8.53 5.08 0.12
C ALA A 173 8.77 6.39 0.88
N PHE A 174 7.79 6.85 1.69
CA PHE A 174 7.98 8.02 2.55
C PHE A 174 9.00 7.80 3.66
N SER A 175 9.16 6.56 4.14
CA SER A 175 10.22 6.20 5.10
C SER A 175 11.61 6.29 4.46
N HIS A 176 11.73 5.95 3.18
CA HIS A 176 12.98 6.05 2.42
C HIS A 176 13.27 7.47 1.94
N LEU A 177 12.24 8.33 1.81
CA LEU A 177 12.35 9.67 1.23
C LEU A 177 13.47 10.52 1.85
N LYS A 178 14.42 10.92 1.01
CA LYS A 178 15.48 11.86 1.34
C LYS A 178 15.19 13.18 0.65
N ILE A 179 14.79 14.20 1.42
CA ILE A 179 14.50 15.51 0.86
C ILE A 179 15.81 16.11 0.32
N PRO A 180 15.88 16.44 -0.98
CA PRO A 180 17.09 17.02 -1.56
C PRO A 180 17.38 18.41 -0.98
N VAL A 181 18.64 18.81 -1.00
CA VAL A 181 19.07 20.12 -0.52
C VAL A 181 18.74 21.17 -1.57
N VAL A 182 18.30 22.34 -1.11
CA VAL A 182 17.94 23.45 -1.98
C VAL A 182 18.72 24.68 -1.55
N SER A 183 19.31 25.35 -2.52
CA SER A 183 19.95 26.64 -2.36
C SER A 183 19.05 27.73 -2.93
N LEU A 184 18.89 28.80 -2.17
CA LEU A 184 18.30 30.02 -2.67
C LEU A 184 19.39 30.79 -3.42
N ASN A 185 19.20 31.06 -4.70
CA ASN A 185 20.05 32.00 -5.42
C ASN A 185 19.59 33.43 -5.09
N ASP A 186 20.51 34.40 -5.15
CA ASP A 186 20.28 35.83 -4.84
C ASP A 186 19.13 36.48 -5.64
N ASP A 187 18.71 35.87 -6.77
CA ASP A 187 17.57 36.31 -7.60
C ASP A 187 16.19 35.82 -7.09
N GLY A 188 16.12 35.18 -5.93
CA GLY A 188 14.88 34.67 -5.35
C GLY A 188 14.32 33.42 -6.05
N ARG A 189 15.11 32.81 -6.95
CA ARG A 189 14.81 31.49 -7.54
C ARG A 189 15.45 30.40 -6.70
N VAL A 190 14.63 29.41 -6.40
CA VAL A 190 14.97 28.26 -5.57
C VAL A 190 15.48 27.16 -6.50
N VAL A 191 16.76 26.81 -6.41
CA VAL A 191 17.37 25.78 -7.26
C VAL A 191 17.71 24.57 -6.41
N VAL A 192 17.23 23.39 -6.83
CA VAL A 192 17.60 22.11 -6.22
C VAL A 192 19.09 21.90 -6.47
N SER A 193 19.88 21.90 -5.41
CA SER A 193 21.34 21.85 -5.51
C SER A 193 21.77 20.39 -5.70
N GLU A 194 21.78 19.91 -6.94
CA GLU A 194 22.65 18.79 -7.29
C GLU A 194 24.08 19.32 -7.40
N ALA A 195 24.81 19.32 -6.29
CA ALA A 195 26.28 19.38 -6.26
C ALA A 195 26.96 20.39 -7.22
N ILE A 196 26.59 21.68 -7.18
CA ILE A 196 27.43 22.73 -7.77
C ILE A 196 28.15 23.45 -6.62
N GLU A 197 29.41 23.09 -6.42
CA GLU A 197 30.37 23.88 -5.63
C GLU A 197 30.51 25.26 -6.27
N GLY A 198 29.79 26.25 -5.73
CA GLY A 198 29.90 27.62 -6.22
C GLY A 198 28.88 28.57 -5.60
N GLN A 199 29.29 29.22 -4.51
CA GLN A 199 28.80 30.53 -4.02
C GLN A 199 27.28 30.68 -3.79
N ASN A 200 26.62 29.78 -3.07
CA ASN A 200 25.32 30.08 -2.44
C ASN A 200 25.27 29.50 -1.01
N GLU A 201 24.70 30.24 -0.07
CA GLU A 201 24.55 29.77 1.31
C GLU A 201 23.58 28.56 1.35
N PRO A 202 24.01 27.38 1.82
CA PRO A 202 23.13 26.21 1.91
C PRO A 202 22.13 26.40 3.05
N VAL A 203 20.83 26.42 2.73
CA VAL A 203 19.75 26.51 3.74
C VAL A 203 19.62 25.20 4.55
N ASN A 204 20.07 24.07 4.01
CA ASN A 204 20.26 22.81 4.74
C ASN A 204 21.55 22.13 4.28
N LYS A 205 22.35 21.61 5.20
CA LYS A 205 23.67 21.02 4.88
C LYS A 205 23.60 19.52 4.53
N ASP A 206 22.49 18.84 4.84
CA ASP A 206 22.33 17.39 4.65
C ASP A 206 20.96 17.04 4.09
N LYS A 207 20.88 15.92 3.34
CA LYS A 207 19.60 15.30 2.93
C LYS A 207 18.79 14.98 4.18
N ARG A 208 17.70 15.70 4.43
CA ARG A 208 16.84 15.47 5.62
C ARG A 208 15.91 14.29 5.37
N LYS A 209 15.90 13.33 6.31
CA LYS A 209 14.82 12.34 6.43
C LYS A 209 13.56 13.03 6.95
N LEU A 210 12.42 12.76 6.32
CA LEU A 210 11.12 13.29 6.74
C LEU A 210 10.74 12.72 8.11
N LYS A 211 10.30 13.56 9.06
CA LYS A 211 9.79 13.09 10.35
C LYS A 211 8.35 12.60 10.18
N MET A 212 8.15 11.29 10.22
CA MET A 212 6.82 10.70 10.25
C MET A 212 6.35 10.53 11.70
N SER A 213 5.18 11.08 12.01
CA SER A 213 4.62 11.08 13.37
C SER A 213 3.76 9.84 13.66
N SER A 214 2.87 9.51 12.72
CA SER A 214 1.83 8.50 12.81
C SER A 214 1.85 7.69 11.51
N ILE A 215 2.15 6.40 11.58
CA ILE A 215 2.29 5.53 10.41
C ILE A 215 1.03 4.69 10.29
N PRO A 216 0.19 4.92 9.28
CA PRO A 216 -1.02 4.13 9.06
C PRO A 216 -0.70 2.77 8.43
N PHE A 217 -1.33 1.72 8.92
CA PHE A 217 -1.34 0.39 8.33
C PHE A 217 -2.78 -0.07 8.15
N SER A 218 -3.06 -0.76 7.04
CA SER A 218 -4.39 -1.27 6.76
C SER A 218 -4.41 -2.80 6.73
N LEU A 219 -5.60 -3.33 6.97
CA LEU A 219 -5.96 -4.70 6.70
C LEU A 219 -7.35 -4.73 6.06
N THR A 220 -7.43 -5.38 4.93
CA THR A 220 -8.66 -5.67 4.22
C THR A 220 -9.13 -7.07 4.60
N CYS A 221 -10.38 -7.15 5.03
CA CYS A 221 -11.03 -8.39 5.42
C CYS A 221 -12.26 -8.62 4.55
N ILE A 222 -12.50 -9.87 4.17
CA ILE A 222 -13.80 -10.29 3.63
C ILE A 222 -14.67 -10.78 4.78
N LEU A 223 -15.93 -10.34 4.78
CA LEU A 223 -16.97 -10.83 5.67
C LEU A 223 -17.89 -11.75 4.86
N HIS A 224 -17.87 -13.06 5.16
CA HIS A 224 -18.75 -14.03 4.51
C HIS A 224 -19.43 -14.93 5.52
N LYS A 225 -20.75 -14.80 5.65
CA LYS A 225 -21.55 -15.48 6.68
C LYS A 225 -20.94 -15.23 8.07
N ASP A 226 -20.52 -16.27 8.78
CA ASP A 226 -19.91 -16.18 10.11
C ASP A 226 -18.37 -16.17 10.06
N TYR A 227 -17.77 -16.11 8.86
CA TYR A 227 -16.34 -16.18 8.66
C TYR A 227 -15.75 -14.82 8.30
N ILE A 228 -14.61 -14.50 8.91
CA ILE A 228 -13.80 -13.32 8.62
C ILE A 228 -12.49 -13.79 8.00
N LEU A 229 -12.22 -13.34 6.79
CA LEU A 229 -11.01 -13.67 6.05
C LEU A 229 -10.12 -12.44 5.98
N ALA A 230 -8.94 -12.50 6.60
CA ALA A 230 -7.94 -11.45 6.50
C ALA A 230 -7.13 -11.60 5.20
N ASP A 231 -6.86 -10.48 4.52
CA ASP A 231 -6.05 -10.42 3.30
C ASP A 231 -6.55 -11.40 2.20
N PRO A 232 -7.64 -11.02 1.52
CA PRO A 232 -8.23 -11.84 0.47
C PRO A 232 -7.40 -11.85 -0.81
N THR A 233 -7.50 -12.97 -1.53
CA THR A 233 -6.96 -13.13 -2.89
C THR A 233 -7.93 -12.54 -3.92
N ALA A 234 -7.45 -12.27 -5.14
CA ALA A 234 -8.31 -11.76 -6.22
C ALA A 234 -9.50 -12.71 -6.53
N GLU A 235 -9.29 -14.01 -6.39
CA GLU A 235 -10.37 -14.99 -6.55
C GLU A 235 -11.43 -14.84 -5.46
N GLU A 236 -11.04 -14.76 -4.18
CA GLU A 236 -11.99 -14.58 -3.07
C GLU A 236 -12.75 -13.25 -3.19
N GLU A 237 -12.08 -12.17 -3.61
CA GLU A 237 -12.72 -10.87 -3.87
C GLU A 237 -13.75 -10.93 -5.01
N SER A 238 -13.51 -11.77 -6.03
CA SER A 238 -14.44 -11.95 -7.15
C SER A 238 -15.69 -12.76 -6.78
N ILE A 239 -15.60 -13.52 -5.69
CA ILE A 239 -16.61 -14.48 -5.24
C ILE A 239 -17.46 -13.87 -4.11
N MET A 240 -16.84 -13.11 -3.20
CA MET A 240 -17.47 -12.60 -1.99
C MET A 240 -17.58 -11.07 -2.02
N ASP A 241 -18.81 -10.57 -1.91
CA ASP A 241 -19.10 -9.16 -2.17
C ASP A 241 -18.81 -8.19 -1.01
N THR A 242 -18.62 -8.69 0.22
CA THR A 242 -18.51 -7.81 1.40
C THR A 242 -17.07 -7.67 1.86
N LEU A 243 -16.44 -6.58 1.44
CA LEU A 243 -15.10 -6.17 1.85
C LEU A 243 -15.19 -5.10 2.96
N LEU A 244 -14.29 -5.21 3.92
CA LEU A 244 -14.09 -4.25 4.99
C LEU A 244 -12.61 -3.95 5.11
N THR A 245 -12.21 -2.72 4.82
CA THR A 245 -10.84 -2.26 5.02
C THR A 245 -10.78 -1.43 6.30
N VAL A 246 -9.91 -1.84 7.22
CA VAL A 246 -9.66 -1.15 8.48
C VAL A 246 -8.26 -0.56 8.44
N VAL A 247 -8.13 0.73 8.74
CA VAL A 247 -6.83 1.41 8.84
C VAL A 247 -6.58 1.83 10.28
N LEU A 248 -5.45 1.39 10.83
CA LEU A 248 -4.98 1.75 12.16
C LEU A 248 -3.65 2.49 12.07
N ASP A 249 -3.44 3.48 12.93
CA ASP A 249 -2.11 4.05 13.15
C ASP A 249 -1.23 3.08 13.96
N SER A 250 0.08 3.32 13.94
CA SER A 250 1.12 2.78 14.82
C SER A 250 0.76 2.75 16.32
N SER A 251 -0.11 3.66 16.79
CA SER A 251 -0.67 3.68 18.15
C SER A 251 -1.91 2.79 18.33
N CYS A 252 -2.26 1.99 17.31
CA CYS A 252 -3.47 1.15 17.23
C CYS A 252 -4.79 1.94 17.33
N GLN A 253 -4.77 3.22 16.99
CA GLN A 253 -5.97 4.06 16.88
C GLN A 253 -6.60 3.92 15.50
N LEU A 254 -7.92 3.93 15.44
CA LEU A 254 -8.66 3.82 14.17
C LEU A 254 -8.57 5.15 13.40
N VAL A 255 -8.01 5.09 12.19
CA VAL A 255 -7.91 6.25 11.29
C VAL A 255 -9.10 6.26 10.33
N SER A 256 -9.33 5.13 9.67
CA SER A 256 -10.35 4.98 8.64
C SER A 256 -10.96 3.58 8.67
N LEU A 257 -12.26 3.51 8.37
CA LEU A 257 -12.98 2.27 8.14
C LEU A 257 -13.74 2.44 6.83
N PHE A 258 -13.44 1.57 5.87
CA PHE A 258 -14.01 1.63 4.54
C PHE A 258 -14.75 0.34 4.22
N LYS A 259 -16.05 0.47 3.94
CA LYS A 259 -16.91 -0.59 3.46
C LYS A 259 -17.57 -0.11 2.16
N PRO A 260 -17.09 -0.54 0.97
CA PRO A 260 -17.62 -0.06 -0.30
C PRO A 260 -19.06 -0.53 -0.56
N GLY A 261 -19.48 -1.64 0.05
CA GLY A 261 -20.79 -2.24 -0.15
C GLY A 261 -20.85 -3.66 0.38
N GLY A 262 -21.84 -4.43 -0.09
CA GLY A 262 -21.97 -5.85 0.23
C GLY A 262 -23.32 -6.22 0.84
N THR A 263 -23.73 -7.45 0.61
CA THR A 263 -24.98 -8.05 1.10
C THR A 263 -24.95 -8.31 2.61
N PHE A 264 -23.75 -8.48 3.18
CA PHE A 264 -23.60 -8.76 4.60
C PHE A 264 -23.60 -7.47 5.43
N VAL A 265 -24.39 -7.50 6.51
CA VAL A 265 -24.42 -6.43 7.51
C VAL A 265 -23.28 -6.68 8.49
N ALA A 266 -22.30 -5.77 8.51
CA ALA A 266 -21.22 -5.83 9.47
C ALA A 266 -21.77 -5.54 10.88
N TYR A 267 -21.99 -6.59 11.67
CA TYR A 267 -22.30 -6.44 13.09
C TYR A 267 -21.12 -5.84 13.85
N ASN A 268 -21.40 -5.13 14.93
CA ASN A 268 -20.37 -4.49 15.76
C ASN A 268 -19.31 -5.50 16.26
N SER A 269 -19.70 -6.74 16.55
CA SER A 269 -18.79 -7.82 16.93
C SER A 269 -17.79 -8.13 15.82
N ALA A 270 -18.27 -8.34 14.59
CA ALA A 270 -17.42 -8.66 13.44
C ALA A 270 -16.43 -7.52 13.12
N ILE A 271 -16.86 -6.27 13.28
CA ILE A 271 -15.97 -5.11 13.13
C ILE A 271 -14.89 -5.10 14.22
N GLN A 272 -15.26 -5.39 15.47
CA GLN A 272 -14.29 -5.48 16.58
C GLN A 272 -13.27 -6.60 16.35
N ASP A 273 -13.71 -7.75 15.84
CA ASP A 273 -12.82 -8.86 15.50
C ASP A 273 -11.88 -8.49 14.35
N CYS A 274 -12.38 -7.80 13.31
CA CYS A 274 -11.54 -7.27 12.24
C CYS A 274 -10.50 -6.27 12.78
N ILE A 275 -10.87 -5.39 13.70
CA ILE A 275 -9.94 -4.46 14.35
C ILE A 275 -8.89 -5.22 15.17
N ALA A 276 -9.28 -6.29 15.88
CA ALA A 276 -8.36 -7.12 16.65
C ALA A 276 -7.32 -7.81 15.74
N LEU A 277 -7.77 -8.38 14.61
CA LEU A 277 -6.89 -8.95 13.58
C LEU A 277 -5.96 -7.90 12.98
N THR A 278 -6.50 -6.71 12.69
CA THR A 278 -5.72 -5.58 12.15
C THR A 278 -4.63 -5.15 13.13
N ARG A 279 -4.92 -5.10 14.44
CA ARG A 279 -3.92 -4.78 15.47
C ARG A 279 -2.77 -5.78 15.53
N GLN A 280 -3.06 -7.07 15.36
CA GLN A 280 -2.01 -8.08 15.27
C GLN A 280 -1.16 -7.85 14.02
N ARG A 281 -1.81 -7.59 12.88
CA ARG A 281 -1.14 -7.37 11.61
C ARG A 281 -0.26 -6.11 11.60
N VAL A 282 -0.72 -5.02 12.19
CA VAL A 282 0.04 -3.77 12.34
C VAL A 282 1.38 -4.02 13.05
N LYS A 283 1.40 -4.86 14.08
CA LYS A 283 2.64 -5.20 14.79
C LYS A 283 3.62 -5.97 13.91
N GLU A 284 3.13 -6.86 13.07
CA GLU A 284 3.94 -7.60 12.10
C GLU A 284 4.51 -6.68 11.03
N LEU A 285 3.66 -5.85 10.41
CA LEU A 285 4.08 -4.90 9.36
C LEU A 285 5.05 -3.86 9.90
N LYS A 286 4.85 -3.36 11.13
CA LYS A 286 5.80 -2.45 11.78
C LYS A 286 7.17 -3.09 11.98
N ARG A 287 7.22 -4.39 12.32
CA ARG A 287 8.48 -5.13 12.44
C ARG A 287 9.18 -5.25 11.10
N ILE A 288 8.44 -5.60 10.05
CA ILE A 288 8.96 -5.70 8.68
C ILE A 288 9.50 -4.35 8.20
N LEU A 289 8.73 -3.27 8.38
CA LEU A 289 9.15 -1.92 8.01
C LEU A 289 10.42 -1.49 8.75
N THR A 290 10.47 -1.73 10.07
CA THR A 290 11.67 -1.40 10.87
C THR A 290 12.88 -2.21 10.43
N GLY A 291 12.69 -3.50 10.12
CA GLY A 291 13.73 -4.37 9.57
C GLY A 291 14.29 -3.86 8.25
N ALA A 292 13.40 -3.52 7.30
CA ALA A 292 13.80 -2.98 6.00
C ALA A 292 14.55 -1.63 6.13
N ILE A 293 14.14 -0.77 7.06
CA ILE A 293 14.85 0.50 7.34
C ILE A 293 16.26 0.21 7.89
N SER A 294 16.41 -0.78 8.77
CA SER A 294 17.71 -1.16 9.33
C SER A 294 18.63 -1.77 8.28
N GLU A 295 18.13 -2.60 7.36
CA GLU A 295 18.92 -3.17 6.27
C GLU A 295 19.52 -2.07 5.37
N MET A 296 18.74 -1.05 5.03
CA MET A 296 19.20 0.10 4.25
C MET A 296 20.22 1.02 4.95
N GLU A 297 20.30 1.03 6.28
CA GLU A 297 21.29 1.85 7.00
C GLU A 297 22.67 1.17 7.06
N VAL A 298 22.74 -0.11 6.72
CA VAL A 298 23.97 -0.91 6.73
C VAL A 298 24.68 -0.89 5.38
N ASP A 299 23.96 -0.57 4.30
CA ASP A 299 24.48 -0.40 2.92
C ASP A 299 24.84 1.06 2.58
#